data_AF-A0A5N6KSR3-F1
#
_entry.id   AF-A0A5N6KSR3-F1
#
_cell.length_a   1.000
_cell.length_b   1.000
_cell.length_c   1.000
_cell.angle_alpha   90.00
_cell.angle_beta   90.00
_cell.angle_gamma   90.00
#
_symmetry.space_group_name_H-M   'P 1'
#
loop_
_entity.id
_entity.type
_entity.pdbx_description
1 polymer ?
#
loop_
_entity_poly.entity_id
_entity_poly.type
_entity_poly.pdbx_seq_one_letter_code
_entity_poly.pdbx_strand_id
1 'polypeptide(L)'
;MRPSRSTRALLPSSHSFTPRSQCRAPLQHCQQRQQFCSSPSRQVKRKPAHKSLSAKEIQRIAAARASSMQPYTQAEKAELAKRYTPEQMAAIEAGERAIDPEDIAMQGRTRNDPLAFRYVEDFAKIRPAVDKNIQRLRGEGMDYENVMARSDDWKAAPDEDRDMEKVMDVLLDPTIPDGPEDIAAARRAGIKDGEIPSFEEEFRGLFSTDADAPDTTFRISDTLRKQLEEDSPTQFNKEPKIDLEAFTEERRAQYLADLGSKPPSKKPAKPQKTALQRLQEAMYNPTPSPHVAPSIPKIADPSVRWDDVTEQDPKAIDDETAIAYVRLAKTMGQSVEQIRRYRTKNLVAHRVVNQTRMGKIQQMYHLCVAGDENGMLGVGEGKSAEGEEAFRQARLNAIRNMVPIRRYEGRTIFGEVNGKCGAVELRLTAKPPGFGLRCSSHIFEMARCAGISDLSAKITRSRNPMNVCKAVWEALKSQKDPEDVARGRGKKMVDVRKVYYAGLV
;
A
#
# COMPACT_ATOMS: atom_id res chain seq x y z
N MET A 1 -21.40 -45.82 60.46
CA MET A 1 -20.24 -45.87 61.39
C MET A 1 -19.41 -44.60 61.17
N ARG A 2 -19.26 -43.80 62.24
CA ARG A 2 -18.46 -42.57 62.37
C ARG A 2 -16.93 -42.89 62.38
N PRO A 3 -15.98 -41.92 62.40
CA PRO A 3 -16.16 -40.48 62.68
C PRO A 3 -15.37 -39.45 61.84
N SER A 4 -15.90 -38.23 61.95
CA SER A 4 -15.29 -36.91 61.83
C SER A 4 -13.97 -36.71 62.61
N ARG A 5 -13.07 -35.85 62.09
CA ARG A 5 -12.21 -35.00 62.93
C ARG A 5 -12.14 -33.57 62.40
N SER A 6 -12.35 -32.67 63.36
CA SER A 6 -12.23 -31.21 63.32
C SER A 6 -11.12 -30.80 64.30
N THR A 7 -10.71 -29.53 64.20
CA THR A 7 -9.75 -28.75 65.01
C THR A 7 -8.30 -28.82 64.48
N ARG A 8 -7.54 -27.72 64.35
CA ARG A 8 -7.59 -26.45 65.10
C ARG A 8 -6.84 -25.35 64.34
N ALA A 9 -7.34 -24.12 64.46
CA ALA A 9 -6.73 -22.88 63.97
C ALA A 9 -5.48 -22.49 64.77
N LEU A 10 -4.45 -21.97 64.08
CA LEU A 10 -3.44 -21.03 64.59
C LEU A 10 -2.90 -20.16 63.42
N LEU A 11 -3.29 -18.89 63.41
CA LEU A 11 -2.57 -17.74 62.84
C LEU A 11 -2.22 -16.83 64.03
N PRO A 12 -1.39 -15.77 63.92
CA PRO A 12 -0.65 -15.26 62.76
C PRO A 12 0.83 -14.97 63.04
N SER A 13 1.65 -14.78 62.00
CA SER A 13 2.75 -13.80 62.07
C SER A 13 3.19 -13.34 60.69
N SER A 14 3.43 -12.04 60.65
CA SER A 14 3.85 -11.16 59.58
C SER A 14 5.16 -11.57 58.89
N HIS A 15 5.25 -11.37 57.57
CA HIS A 15 6.18 -10.42 56.94
C HIS A 15 6.00 -10.42 55.42
N SER A 16 5.33 -9.38 54.91
CA SER A 16 5.32 -9.01 53.50
C SER A 16 6.59 -8.19 53.18
N PHE A 17 7.28 -8.62 52.12
CA PHE A 17 8.47 -8.00 51.57
C PHE A 17 8.06 -6.73 50.79
N THR A 18 8.76 -5.63 51.06
CA THR A 18 8.59 -4.30 50.43
C THR A 18 9.20 -4.26 49.02
N PRO A 19 8.61 -3.44 48.11
CA PRO A 19 9.43 -2.61 47.24
C PRO A 19 9.25 -1.12 47.57
N ARG A 20 10.38 -0.45 47.79
CA ARG A 20 10.53 1.00 47.99
C ARG A 20 10.64 1.67 46.61
N SER A 21 9.70 2.52 46.24
CA SER A 21 9.97 3.70 45.39
C SER A 21 8.97 4.79 45.76
N GLN A 22 9.51 5.94 46.19
CA GLN A 22 8.78 7.02 46.85
C GLN A 22 7.94 7.81 45.84
N CYS A 23 6.62 7.64 45.91
CA CYS A 23 5.66 8.61 45.38
C CYS A 23 5.05 9.36 46.58
N ARG A 24 5.53 10.57 46.81
CA ARG A 24 5.09 11.46 47.88
C ARG A 24 3.76 12.10 47.46
N ALA A 25 2.63 11.50 47.84
CA ALA A 25 1.33 12.15 47.76
C ALA A 25 1.22 13.22 48.87
N PRO A 26 0.82 14.47 48.58
CA PRO A 26 0.56 15.44 49.63
C PRO A 26 -0.81 15.20 50.27
N LEU A 27 -0.82 15.44 51.59
CA LEU A 27 -1.88 15.28 52.55
C LEU A 27 -3.18 16.00 52.16
N GLN A 28 -4.30 15.31 52.36
CA GLN A 28 -5.64 15.91 52.35
C GLN A 28 -5.71 17.00 53.43
N HIS A 29 -5.94 18.24 53.01
CA HIS A 29 -6.28 19.33 53.92
C HIS A 29 -7.81 19.43 54.00
N CYS A 30 -8.31 19.39 55.23
CA CYS A 30 -9.71 19.55 55.59
C CYS A 30 -10.36 20.74 54.89
N GLN A 31 -11.56 20.54 54.36
CA GLN A 31 -12.41 21.64 53.91
C GLN A 31 -12.78 22.50 55.12
N GLN A 32 -12.18 23.68 55.21
CA GLN A 32 -12.61 24.72 56.13
C GLN A 32 -13.83 25.43 55.55
N ARG A 33 -14.90 25.35 56.33
CA ARG A 33 -16.12 26.18 56.35
C ARG A 33 -15.89 27.58 55.77
N GLN A 34 -16.74 27.98 54.82
CA GLN A 34 -16.85 29.35 54.33
C GLN A 34 -17.12 30.31 55.50
N GLN A 35 -16.22 31.26 55.70
CA GLN A 35 -16.45 32.45 56.51
C GLN A 35 -16.89 33.57 55.57
N PHE A 36 -18.13 34.03 55.74
CA PHE A 36 -18.61 35.27 55.14
C PHE A 36 -17.90 36.44 55.85
N CYS A 37 -16.89 37.02 55.20
CA CYS A 37 -16.36 38.34 55.55
C CYS A 37 -16.34 39.24 54.32
N SER A 38 -17.08 40.34 54.40
CA SER A 38 -17.05 41.47 53.48
C SER A 38 -15.75 42.27 53.67
N SER A 39 -14.73 41.96 52.87
CA SER A 39 -13.57 42.84 52.71
C SER A 39 -13.31 43.06 51.21
N PRO A 40 -13.06 44.30 50.76
CA PRO A 40 -12.86 44.58 49.34
C PRO A 40 -11.57 43.93 48.87
N SER A 41 -11.61 43.21 47.75
CA SER A 41 -10.43 42.62 47.14
C SER A 41 -9.36 43.70 46.91
N ARG A 42 -8.18 43.55 47.53
CA ARG A 42 -7.01 44.34 47.15
C ARG A 42 -6.70 44.00 45.70
N GLN A 43 -6.90 44.95 44.80
CA GLN A 43 -6.43 44.87 43.41
C GLN A 43 -4.92 44.68 43.45
N VAL A 44 -4.47 43.43 43.30
CA VAL A 44 -3.07 43.14 43.01
C VAL A 44 -2.78 43.86 41.70
N LYS A 45 -1.90 44.87 41.72
CA LYS A 45 -1.43 45.54 40.49
C LYS A 45 -0.96 44.45 39.55
N ARG A 46 -1.73 44.21 38.47
CA ARG A 46 -1.36 43.26 37.43
C ARG A 46 -0.02 43.71 36.89
N LYS A 47 1.05 42.95 37.15
CA LYS A 47 2.31 43.17 36.44
C LYS A 47 2.00 43.02 34.95
N PRO A 48 2.51 43.92 34.08
CA PRO A 48 2.32 43.76 32.65
C PRO A 48 2.82 42.37 32.21
N ALA A 49 2.16 41.78 31.21
CA ALA A 49 2.48 40.43 30.74
C ALA A 49 3.90 40.29 30.16
N HIS A 50 4.61 41.40 29.95
CA HIS A 50 6.00 41.45 29.50
C HIS A 50 6.96 41.79 30.66
N LYS A 51 8.18 41.23 30.61
CA LYS A 51 9.26 41.61 31.53
C LYS A 51 9.51 43.12 31.38
N SER A 52 9.52 43.84 32.49
CA SER A 52 9.84 45.27 32.50
C SER A 52 11.31 45.47 32.16
N LEU A 53 11.60 45.71 30.88
CA LEU A 53 12.88 46.22 30.44
C LEU A 53 12.99 47.70 30.82
N SER A 54 14.21 48.21 30.98
CA SER A 54 14.42 49.63 31.20
C SER A 54 13.93 50.42 29.99
N ALA A 55 13.29 51.59 30.18
CA ALA A 55 12.77 52.40 29.07
C ALA A 55 13.83 52.72 28.02
N LYS A 56 15.10 52.86 28.44
CA LYS A 56 16.26 53.08 27.57
C LYS A 56 16.60 51.87 26.69
N GLU A 57 16.45 50.65 27.22
CA GLU A 57 16.66 49.42 26.45
C GLU A 57 15.53 49.21 25.44
N ILE A 58 14.28 49.49 25.84
CA ILE A 58 13.13 49.44 24.94
C ILE A 58 13.33 50.43 23.79
N GLN A 59 13.74 51.66 24.06
CA GLN A 59 14.03 52.66 23.02
C GLN A 59 15.18 52.25 22.10
N ARG A 60 16.25 51.63 22.61
CA ARG A 60 17.36 51.11 21.79
C ARG A 60 16.92 49.98 20.88
N ILE A 61 16.15 49.03 21.40
CA ILE A 61 15.62 47.89 20.63
C ILE A 61 14.59 48.38 19.60
N ALA A 62 13.72 49.32 20.00
CA ALA A 62 12.71 49.90 19.12
C ALA A 62 13.36 50.70 17.98
N ALA A 63 14.36 51.54 18.27
CA ALA A 63 15.09 52.29 17.24
C ALA A 63 15.85 51.37 16.27
N ALA A 64 16.50 50.31 16.79
CA ALA A 64 17.18 49.33 15.96
C ALA A 64 16.21 48.59 15.02
N ARG A 65 15.03 48.19 15.52
CA ARG A 65 14.00 47.51 14.72
C ARG A 65 13.27 48.45 13.76
N ALA A 66 12.97 49.68 14.16
CA ALA A 66 12.30 50.67 13.31
C ALA A 66 13.13 50.99 12.06
N SER A 67 14.47 50.99 12.16
CA SER A 67 15.34 51.18 11.00
C SER A 67 15.15 50.12 9.91
N SER A 68 14.83 48.88 10.30
CA SER A 68 14.63 47.74 9.39
C SER A 68 13.23 47.69 8.75
N MET A 69 12.27 48.45 9.28
CA MET A 69 10.86 48.44 8.84
C MET A 69 10.49 49.80 8.24
N GLN A 70 11.02 50.08 7.05
CA GLN A 70 10.69 51.28 6.27
C GLN A 70 9.44 51.07 5.41
N PRO A 71 8.55 52.08 5.29
CA PRO A 71 7.37 52.01 4.42
C PRO A 71 7.77 51.89 2.95
N TYR A 72 6.87 51.36 2.11
CA TYR A 72 7.14 51.27 0.68
C TYR A 72 7.28 52.66 0.04
N THR A 73 8.29 52.79 -0.81
CA THR A 73 8.48 53.96 -1.66
C THR A 73 7.45 53.99 -2.78
N GLN A 74 7.20 55.18 -3.34
CA GLN A 74 6.23 55.34 -4.43
C GLN A 74 6.63 54.56 -5.70
N ALA A 75 7.93 54.37 -5.92
CA ALA A 75 8.46 53.54 -7.00
C ALA A 75 8.16 52.05 -6.77
N GLU A 76 8.39 51.53 -5.56
CA GLU A 76 8.07 50.14 -5.19
C GLU A 76 6.55 49.87 -5.31
N LYS A 77 5.71 50.83 -4.90
CA LYS A 77 4.25 50.74 -5.07
C LYS A 77 3.85 50.68 -6.54
N ALA A 78 4.51 51.44 -7.41
CA ALA A 78 4.28 51.39 -8.85
C ALA A 78 4.71 50.05 -9.48
N GLU A 79 5.73 49.38 -8.91
CA GLU A 79 6.12 48.03 -9.32
C GLU A 79 5.14 46.96 -8.85
N LEU A 80 4.69 47.04 -7.59
CA LEU A 80 3.66 46.14 -7.04
C LEU A 80 2.35 46.24 -7.83
N ALA A 81 1.96 47.45 -8.23
CA ALA A 81 0.77 47.69 -9.05
C ALA A 81 0.80 47.01 -10.42
N LYS A 82 1.98 46.60 -10.93
CA LYS A 82 2.07 45.81 -12.17
C LYS A 82 1.66 44.35 -11.97
N ARG A 83 1.75 43.81 -10.74
CA ARG A 83 1.54 42.39 -10.42
C ARG A 83 0.20 42.11 -9.74
N TYR A 84 -0.28 43.04 -8.91
CA TYR A 84 -1.51 42.87 -8.12
C TYR A 84 -2.68 43.66 -8.72
N THR A 85 -3.91 43.20 -8.42
CA THR A 85 -5.13 43.91 -8.84
C THR A 85 -5.31 45.22 -8.07
N PRO A 86 -6.09 46.20 -8.58
CA PRO A 86 -6.34 47.45 -7.86
C PRO A 86 -6.97 47.22 -6.48
N GLU A 87 -7.83 46.21 -6.34
CA GLU A 87 -8.41 45.81 -5.05
C GLU A 87 -7.36 45.27 -4.07
N GLN A 88 -6.43 44.46 -4.56
CA GLN A 88 -5.31 43.94 -3.76
C GLN A 88 -4.34 45.06 -3.36
N MET A 89 -4.06 46.00 -4.27
CA MET A 89 -3.23 47.18 -3.97
C MET A 89 -3.88 48.06 -2.90
N ALA A 90 -5.19 48.28 -2.96
CA ALA A 90 -5.92 49.00 -1.92
C ALA A 90 -5.81 48.31 -0.55
N ALA A 91 -5.83 46.98 -0.50
CA ALA A 91 -5.63 46.22 0.73
C ALA A 91 -4.20 46.35 1.27
N ILE A 92 -3.18 46.35 0.40
CA ILE A 92 -1.78 46.55 0.79
C ILE A 92 -1.60 47.96 1.39
N GLU A 93 -2.12 48.99 0.72
CA GLU A 93 -2.07 50.37 1.22
C GLU A 93 -2.82 50.54 2.55
N ALA A 94 -3.98 49.90 2.70
CA ALA A 94 -4.72 49.90 3.96
C ALA A 94 -3.92 49.19 5.07
N GLY A 95 -3.24 48.09 4.76
CA GLY A 95 -2.38 47.37 5.70
C GLY A 95 -1.19 48.20 6.18
N GLU A 96 -0.49 48.89 5.27
CA GLU A 96 0.59 49.82 5.63
C GLU A 96 0.11 50.97 6.51
N ARG A 97 -1.10 51.50 6.25
CA ARG A 97 -1.67 52.59 7.06
C ARG A 97 -2.16 52.13 8.42
N ALA A 98 -2.56 50.86 8.56
CA ALA A 98 -3.12 50.33 9.78
C ALA A 98 -2.07 49.77 10.75
N ILE A 99 -0.92 49.32 10.24
CA ILE A 99 0.12 48.67 11.03
C ILE A 99 1.33 49.60 11.17
N ASP A 100 1.45 50.23 12.33
CA ASP A 100 2.55 51.14 12.62
C ASP A 100 3.87 50.39 12.88
N PRO A 101 5.00 50.85 12.30
CA PRO A 101 6.30 50.20 12.48
C PRO A 101 6.81 50.29 13.92
N GLU A 102 6.43 51.33 14.67
CA GLU A 102 6.78 51.49 16.09
C GLU A 102 6.17 50.38 16.96
N ASP A 103 4.94 49.97 16.66
CA ASP A 103 4.26 48.88 17.37
C ASP A 103 4.96 47.54 17.13
N ILE A 104 5.33 47.25 15.87
CA ILE A 104 6.08 46.02 15.58
C ILE A 104 7.45 46.05 16.27
N ALA A 105 8.11 47.22 16.30
CA ALA A 105 9.40 47.37 16.96
C ALA A 105 9.31 47.12 18.48
N MET A 106 8.28 47.65 19.15
CA MET A 106 8.07 47.53 20.60
C MET A 106 7.57 46.16 21.05
N GLN A 107 6.59 45.58 20.37
CA GLN A 107 5.89 44.36 20.82
C GLN A 107 5.96 43.18 19.85
N GLY A 108 6.49 43.36 18.64
CA GLY A 108 6.60 42.31 17.62
C GLY A 108 7.45 41.12 18.07
N ARG A 109 6.93 39.91 17.76
CA ARG A 109 7.55 38.61 18.05
C ARG A 109 7.35 37.67 16.86
N THR A 110 8.26 36.72 16.67
CA THR A 110 8.10 35.65 15.69
C THR A 110 7.00 34.69 16.14
N ARG A 111 6.11 34.32 15.21
CA ARG A 111 4.99 33.42 15.48
C ARG A 111 5.45 31.97 15.36
N ASN A 112 5.45 31.25 16.48
CA ASN A 112 5.93 29.86 16.58
C ASN A 112 4.84 28.87 17.05
N ASP A 113 3.55 29.24 16.92
CA ASP A 113 2.45 28.37 17.30
C ASP A 113 2.16 27.27 16.26
N PRO A 114 1.45 26.18 16.62
CA PRO A 114 1.14 25.10 15.69
C PRO A 114 0.23 25.51 14.51
N LEU A 115 -0.42 26.68 14.59
CA LEU A 115 -1.29 27.21 13.54
C LEU A 115 -0.57 28.21 12.64
N ALA A 116 0.72 28.47 12.87
CA ALA A 116 1.53 29.31 12.02
C ALA A 116 1.79 28.59 10.69
N PHE A 117 1.69 29.32 9.58
CA PHE A 117 2.04 28.77 8.28
C PHE A 117 3.52 28.37 8.25
N ARG A 118 3.80 27.18 7.71
CA ARG A 118 5.17 26.63 7.62
C ARG A 118 5.92 27.07 6.36
N TYR A 119 5.25 27.83 5.51
CA TYR A 119 5.75 28.40 4.28
C TYR A 119 5.26 29.85 4.17
N VAL A 120 5.93 30.64 3.34
CA VAL A 120 5.54 32.03 3.06
C VAL A 120 4.85 32.07 1.70
N GLU A 121 3.67 32.67 1.66
CA GLU A 121 2.86 32.80 0.45
C GLU A 121 2.06 34.11 0.52
N ASP A 122 1.71 34.68 -0.64
CA ASP A 122 0.96 35.93 -0.74
C ASP A 122 -0.57 35.72 -0.75
N PHE A 123 -1.03 34.46 -0.88
CA PHE A 123 -2.43 34.04 -0.90
C PHE A 123 -3.31 34.81 -1.90
N ALA A 124 -2.68 35.39 -2.93
CA ALA A 124 -3.35 36.28 -3.88
C ALA A 124 -4.18 35.51 -4.94
N LYS A 125 -3.87 34.23 -5.16
CA LYS A 125 -4.54 33.35 -6.12
C LYS A 125 -4.95 32.05 -5.44
N ILE A 126 -6.08 31.49 -5.87
CA ILE A 126 -6.55 30.18 -5.41
C ILE A 126 -5.76 29.09 -6.12
N ARG A 127 -5.08 28.24 -5.35
CA ARG A 127 -4.27 27.14 -5.86
C ARG A 127 -5.07 25.85 -5.94
N PRO A 128 -4.92 25.09 -7.04
CA PRO A 128 -5.48 23.75 -7.10
C PRO A 128 -4.85 22.84 -6.04
N ALA A 129 -5.62 21.87 -5.53
CA ALA A 129 -5.26 20.90 -4.48
C ALA A 129 -5.08 21.45 -3.05
N VAL A 130 -4.51 22.65 -2.87
CA VAL A 130 -4.26 23.24 -1.53
C VAL A 130 -5.46 24.03 -1.04
N ASP A 131 -6.04 24.86 -1.91
CA ASP A 131 -7.17 25.71 -1.58
C ASP A 131 -8.51 25.06 -1.91
N LYS A 132 -9.58 25.60 -1.33
CA LYS A 132 -10.95 25.17 -1.63
C LYS A 132 -11.35 25.59 -3.04
N ASN A 133 -12.17 24.77 -3.69
CA ASN A 133 -12.77 25.11 -4.97
C ASN A 133 -13.60 26.39 -4.87
N ILE A 134 -13.56 27.20 -5.93
CA ILE A 134 -14.36 28.42 -6.05
C ILE A 134 -15.83 28.03 -6.08
N GLN A 135 -16.59 28.52 -5.11
CA GLN A 135 -18.05 28.41 -5.10
C GLN A 135 -18.63 29.67 -5.72
N ARG A 136 -19.22 29.56 -6.92
CA ARG A 136 -20.06 30.64 -7.44
C ARG A 136 -21.32 30.74 -6.57
N LEU A 137 -21.69 31.95 -6.19
CA LEU A 137 -22.89 32.20 -5.40
C LEU A 137 -24.12 31.70 -6.18
N ARG A 138 -24.97 30.92 -5.49
CA ARG A 138 -26.18 30.34 -6.03
C ARG A 138 -27.20 31.48 -6.26
N GLY A 139 -27.48 31.86 -7.51
CA GLY A 139 -28.52 32.86 -7.82
C GLY A 139 -28.30 33.72 -9.06
N GLU A 140 -27.09 33.77 -9.64
CA GLU A 140 -26.88 34.44 -10.93
C GLU A 140 -27.10 33.45 -12.08
N GLY A 141 -28.30 33.47 -12.67
CA GLY A 141 -28.63 32.72 -13.89
C GLY A 141 -29.01 31.24 -13.71
N MET A 142 -29.44 30.83 -12.51
CA MET A 142 -29.92 29.46 -12.28
C MET A 142 -31.43 29.48 -12.08
N ASP A 143 -32.17 29.16 -13.14
CA ASP A 143 -33.63 29.06 -13.07
C ASP A 143 -34.02 27.83 -12.24
N TYR A 144 -34.88 28.02 -11.24
CA TYR A 144 -35.30 26.98 -10.30
C TYR A 144 -36.19 25.90 -10.94
N GLU A 145 -36.54 26.05 -12.22
CA GLU A 145 -37.38 25.16 -13.02
C GLU A 145 -36.60 24.15 -13.87
N ASN A 146 -35.35 23.84 -13.49
CA ASN A 146 -34.60 22.75 -14.12
C ASN A 146 -35.21 21.39 -13.76
N VAL A 147 -36.33 21.04 -14.41
CA VAL A 147 -36.85 19.67 -14.51
C VAL A 147 -35.94 18.93 -15.48
N MET A 148 -35.50 17.71 -15.13
CA MET A 148 -34.82 16.84 -16.10
C MET A 148 -35.69 16.75 -17.34
N ALA A 149 -35.24 17.32 -18.46
CA ALA A 149 -36.02 17.39 -19.69
C ALA A 149 -36.51 15.98 -20.07
N ARG A 150 -37.81 15.82 -20.33
CA ARG A 150 -38.31 14.57 -20.91
C ARG A 150 -37.93 14.54 -22.39
N SER A 151 -37.97 13.37 -23.02
CA SER A 151 -37.65 13.20 -24.44
C SER A 151 -38.41 14.16 -25.36
N ASP A 152 -39.60 14.58 -24.94
CA ASP A 152 -40.50 15.43 -25.71
C ASP A 152 -40.21 16.92 -25.46
N ASP A 153 -39.78 17.30 -24.26
CA ASP A 153 -39.32 18.66 -23.92
C ASP A 153 -38.04 19.00 -24.71
N TRP A 154 -37.16 18.00 -24.89
CA TRP A 154 -35.94 18.11 -25.72
C TRP A 154 -36.21 18.39 -27.20
N LYS A 155 -37.36 17.93 -27.71
CA LYS A 155 -37.80 18.14 -29.11
C LYS A 155 -38.63 19.40 -29.30
N ALA A 156 -39.07 20.03 -28.22
CA ALA A 156 -39.93 21.22 -28.23
C ALA A 156 -39.18 22.51 -27.85
N ALA A 157 -37.95 22.40 -27.31
CA ALA A 157 -37.10 23.56 -27.02
C ALA A 157 -36.85 24.40 -28.30
N PRO A 158 -36.97 25.75 -28.24
CA PRO A 158 -36.67 26.63 -29.36
C PRO A 158 -35.19 26.50 -29.78
N ASP A 159 -34.90 26.70 -31.07
CA ASP A 159 -33.58 26.42 -31.65
C ASP A 159 -32.43 27.24 -31.03
N GLU A 160 -32.73 28.35 -30.35
CA GLU A 160 -31.75 29.18 -29.62
C GLU A 160 -31.30 28.56 -28.28
N ASP A 161 -32.11 27.66 -27.69
CA ASP A 161 -31.79 26.91 -26.46
C ASP A 161 -31.26 25.49 -26.75
N ARG A 162 -31.34 25.05 -28.00
CA ARG A 162 -30.71 23.82 -28.49
C ARG A 162 -29.25 24.08 -28.84
N ASP A 163 -28.44 24.31 -27.81
CA ASP A 163 -27.00 24.11 -27.93
C ASP A 163 -26.64 22.60 -28.10
N MET A 164 -27.59 21.76 -28.57
CA MET A 164 -27.36 20.39 -29.03
C MET A 164 -26.43 20.35 -30.24
N GLU A 165 -26.35 21.41 -31.05
CA GLU A 165 -25.32 21.52 -32.09
C GLU A 165 -23.95 21.60 -31.42
N LYS A 166 -23.77 22.42 -30.37
CA LYS A 166 -22.51 22.46 -29.60
C LYS A 166 -22.23 21.16 -28.84
N VAL A 167 -23.25 20.51 -28.27
CA VAL A 167 -23.11 19.20 -27.61
C VAL A 167 -22.71 18.13 -28.62
N MET A 168 -23.35 18.09 -29.79
CA MET A 168 -23.08 17.13 -30.86
C MET A 168 -21.75 17.42 -31.54
N ASP A 169 -21.39 18.69 -31.77
CA ASP A 169 -20.06 19.12 -32.24
C ASP A 169 -18.97 18.66 -31.26
N VAL A 170 -19.21 18.79 -29.96
CA VAL A 170 -18.31 18.29 -28.91
C VAL A 170 -18.30 16.75 -28.84
N LEU A 171 -19.37 16.05 -29.21
CA LEU A 171 -19.42 14.58 -29.23
C LEU A 171 -18.85 13.97 -30.52
N LEU A 172 -18.92 14.72 -31.62
CA LEU A 172 -18.50 14.32 -32.97
C LEU A 172 -17.13 14.88 -33.35
N ASP A 173 -16.50 15.68 -32.50
CA ASP A 173 -15.18 16.29 -32.73
C ASP A 173 -14.10 15.17 -32.78
N PRO A 174 -13.51 14.87 -33.96
CA PRO A 174 -12.58 13.75 -34.12
C PRO A 174 -11.20 14.02 -33.48
N THR A 175 -11.00 15.21 -32.92
CA THR A 175 -9.76 15.63 -32.25
C THR A 175 -9.74 15.29 -30.76
N ILE A 176 -10.72 14.54 -30.26
CA ILE A 176 -10.89 14.15 -28.86
C ILE A 176 -10.17 12.83 -28.58
N PRO A 177 -9.00 12.84 -27.92
CA PRO A 177 -8.55 11.65 -27.22
C PRO A 177 -9.37 11.53 -25.94
N ASP A 178 -10.32 10.60 -25.93
CA ASP A 178 -10.94 10.14 -24.69
C ASP A 178 -9.81 9.67 -23.76
N GLY A 179 -9.70 10.30 -22.59
CA GLY A 179 -8.93 9.92 -21.40
C GLY A 179 -7.51 9.29 -21.51
N PRO A 180 -6.68 9.41 -20.45
CA PRO A 180 -5.48 8.58 -20.33
C PRO A 180 -5.79 7.07 -20.23
N GLU A 181 -7.04 6.69 -19.94
CA GLU A 181 -7.48 5.29 -19.85
C GLU A 181 -7.68 4.65 -21.23
N ASP A 182 -8.22 5.40 -22.22
CA ASP A 182 -8.44 4.87 -23.56
C ASP A 182 -7.17 4.91 -24.42
N ILE A 183 -6.25 5.85 -24.17
CA ILE A 183 -4.89 5.80 -24.75
C ILE A 183 -4.13 4.57 -24.23
N ALA A 184 -4.32 4.19 -22.96
CA ALA A 184 -3.74 2.98 -22.40
C ALA A 184 -4.44 1.70 -22.91
N ALA A 185 -5.74 1.75 -23.18
CA ALA A 185 -6.51 0.66 -23.78
C ALA A 185 -6.16 0.47 -25.27
N ALA A 186 -6.07 1.54 -26.06
CA ALA A 186 -5.67 1.54 -27.46
C ALA A 186 -4.22 1.09 -27.65
N ARG A 187 -3.30 1.48 -26.75
CA ARG A 187 -1.91 0.97 -26.74
C ARG A 187 -1.83 -0.51 -26.33
N ARG A 188 -2.71 -1.00 -25.45
CA ARG A 188 -2.83 -2.45 -25.16
C ARG A 188 -3.42 -3.22 -26.35
N ALA A 189 -4.20 -2.56 -27.20
CA ALA A 189 -4.79 -3.11 -28.42
C ALA A 189 -3.91 -2.98 -29.67
N GLY A 190 -2.77 -2.29 -29.60
CA GLY A 190 -1.76 -2.24 -30.66
C GLY A 190 -2.04 -1.28 -31.82
N ILE A 191 -3.02 -0.38 -31.68
CA ILE A 191 -3.40 0.58 -32.73
C ILE A 191 -2.39 1.75 -32.76
N LYS A 192 -1.80 2.06 -33.92
CA LYS A 192 -0.86 3.18 -34.11
C LYS A 192 -1.60 4.44 -34.53
N ASP A 193 -1.12 5.59 -34.04
CA ASP A 193 -1.68 6.92 -34.32
C ASP A 193 -1.63 7.23 -35.84
N GLY A 194 -2.77 7.09 -36.53
CA GLY A 194 -2.90 7.42 -37.96
C GLY A 194 -3.94 6.63 -38.74
N GLU A 195 -4.41 5.49 -38.22
CA GLU A 195 -5.41 4.65 -38.89
C GLU A 195 -6.60 4.43 -37.95
N ILE A 196 -7.57 5.35 -37.97
CA ILE A 196 -8.91 5.11 -37.43
C ILE A 196 -9.81 4.87 -38.65
N PRO A 197 -10.18 3.62 -38.96
CA PRO A 197 -11.10 3.35 -40.06
C PRO A 197 -12.49 3.86 -39.68
N SER A 198 -13.17 4.50 -40.62
CA SER A 198 -14.57 4.83 -40.48
C SER A 198 -15.39 3.55 -40.23
N PHE A 199 -16.37 3.63 -39.32
CA PHE A 199 -17.31 2.58 -38.90
C PHE A 199 -17.94 1.73 -40.04
N GLU A 200 -17.91 2.21 -41.29
CA GLU A 200 -18.38 1.48 -42.47
C GLU A 200 -17.44 0.37 -42.99
N GLU A 201 -16.13 0.44 -42.71
CA GLU A 201 -15.16 -0.53 -43.24
C GLU A 201 -15.10 -1.83 -42.42
N GLU A 202 -15.40 -1.77 -41.12
CA GLU A 202 -15.46 -2.95 -40.23
C GLU A 202 -16.61 -3.90 -40.61
N PHE A 203 -17.69 -3.39 -41.22
CA PHE A 203 -18.84 -4.22 -41.59
C PHE A 203 -18.60 -5.06 -42.85
N ARG A 204 -17.62 -4.70 -43.69
CA ARG A 204 -17.27 -5.47 -44.90
C ARG A 204 -16.23 -6.57 -44.68
N GLY A 205 -15.45 -6.51 -43.59
CA GLY A 205 -14.41 -7.48 -43.29
C GLY A 205 -14.90 -8.82 -42.73
N LEU A 206 -16.16 -8.93 -42.34
CA LEU A 206 -16.69 -10.14 -41.70
C LEU A 206 -16.82 -11.37 -42.63
N PHE A 207 -16.50 -11.24 -43.93
CA PHE A 207 -16.59 -12.33 -44.92
C PHE A 207 -15.44 -12.42 -45.92
N SER A 208 -14.20 -12.13 -45.52
CA SER A 208 -13.03 -12.49 -46.34
C SER A 208 -11.89 -13.07 -45.52
N THR A 209 -11.55 -14.32 -45.83
CA THR A 209 -10.37 -15.04 -45.34
C THR A 209 -9.14 -14.60 -46.11
N ASP A 210 -8.04 -14.29 -45.43
CA ASP A 210 -6.61 -14.50 -45.76
C ASP A 210 -5.79 -13.74 -44.68
N ALA A 211 -4.93 -14.36 -43.86
CA ALA A 211 -3.59 -14.90 -44.11
C ALA A 211 -2.56 -13.80 -44.47
N ASP A 212 -1.78 -13.40 -43.45
CA ASP A 212 -0.40 -12.83 -43.46
C ASP A 212 -0.23 -11.44 -42.82
N ALA A 213 0.47 -11.40 -41.67
CA ALA A 213 1.08 -10.18 -41.12
C ALA A 213 2.46 -10.51 -40.51
N PRO A 214 3.55 -9.79 -40.85
CA PRO A 214 4.87 -10.03 -40.29
C PRO A 214 5.14 -9.21 -39.01
N ASP A 215 5.87 -9.87 -38.10
CA ASP A 215 6.51 -9.32 -36.91
C ASP A 215 7.34 -8.06 -37.21
N THR A 216 7.07 -6.97 -36.49
CA THR A 216 8.03 -5.85 -36.37
C THR A 216 8.12 -5.36 -34.94
N THR A 217 9.16 -5.83 -34.24
CA THR A 217 9.64 -5.27 -32.99
C THR A 217 10.40 -3.97 -33.27
N PHE A 218 9.98 -2.85 -32.68
CA PHE A 218 10.72 -1.59 -32.73
C PHE A 218 11.36 -1.26 -31.38
N ARG A 219 12.69 -1.12 -31.40
CA ARG A 219 13.48 -0.52 -30.32
C ARG A 219 13.28 1.00 -30.39
N ILE A 220 12.78 1.58 -29.30
CA ILE A 220 12.72 3.03 -29.11
C ILE A 220 14.15 3.56 -29.03
N SER A 221 14.52 4.49 -29.90
CA SER A 221 15.84 5.12 -29.93
C SER A 221 16.05 6.02 -28.71
N ASP A 222 17.30 6.06 -28.23
CA ASP A 222 17.72 6.81 -27.04
C ASP A 222 17.46 8.33 -27.11
N THR A 223 17.14 8.85 -28.29
CA THR A 223 16.76 10.24 -28.54
C THR A 223 15.36 10.56 -28.01
N LEU A 224 14.41 9.62 -28.09
CA LEU A 224 13.04 9.79 -27.57
C LEU A 224 12.98 9.72 -26.05
N ARG A 225 13.88 8.95 -25.42
CA ARG A 225 14.01 8.92 -23.95
C ARG A 225 14.51 10.24 -23.38
N LYS A 226 15.47 10.89 -24.03
CA LYS A 226 15.99 12.19 -23.60
C LYS A 226 14.96 13.32 -23.74
N GLN A 227 14.16 13.30 -24.80
CA GLN A 227 13.10 14.29 -25.01
C GLN A 227 11.96 14.14 -23.99
N LEU A 228 11.62 12.91 -23.58
CA LEU A 228 10.58 12.68 -22.56
C LEU A 228 11.04 13.00 -21.12
N GLU A 229 12.35 12.95 -20.84
CA GLU A 229 12.91 13.30 -19.52
C GLU A 229 13.00 14.83 -19.32
N GLU A 230 13.18 15.59 -20.41
CA GLU A 230 13.20 17.06 -20.38
C GLU A 230 11.79 17.67 -20.16
N ASP A 231 10.73 17.00 -20.60
CA ASP A 231 9.32 17.44 -20.48
C ASP A 231 8.61 16.98 -19.19
N SER A 232 9.35 16.52 -18.18
CA SER A 232 8.74 16.19 -16.88
C SER A 232 8.11 17.43 -16.23
N PRO A 233 6.87 17.34 -15.68
CA PRO A 233 6.15 18.48 -15.07
C PRO A 233 6.76 18.95 -13.73
N THR A 234 8.01 18.58 -13.46
CA THR A 234 8.76 18.80 -12.24
C THR A 234 9.41 20.18 -12.16
N GLN A 235 9.44 20.96 -13.26
CA GLN A 235 10.00 22.31 -13.24
C GLN A 235 9.03 23.38 -12.72
N PHE A 236 7.72 23.13 -12.72
CA PHE A 236 6.72 24.13 -12.31
C PHE A 236 6.50 24.27 -10.80
N ASN A 237 7.07 23.38 -9.97
CA ASN A 237 6.87 23.36 -8.52
C ASN A 237 8.17 23.35 -7.70
N LYS A 238 9.21 24.03 -8.18
CA LYS A 238 10.36 24.38 -7.33
C LYS A 238 10.34 25.87 -7.03
N GLU A 239 9.47 26.26 -6.11
CA GLU A 239 9.70 27.48 -5.36
C GLU A 239 10.83 27.21 -4.35
N PRO A 240 11.79 28.13 -4.18
CA PRO A 240 12.83 27.98 -3.18
C PRO A 240 12.17 27.92 -1.80
N LYS A 241 12.40 26.83 -1.05
CA LYS A 241 12.03 26.82 0.37
C LYS A 241 12.79 27.93 1.07
N ILE A 242 12.05 28.87 1.65
CA ILE A 242 12.60 30.08 2.27
C ILE A 242 12.85 29.77 3.76
N ASP A 243 14.12 29.79 4.16
CA ASP A 243 14.50 29.81 5.57
C ASP A 243 14.04 31.13 6.22
N LEU A 244 13.25 31.00 7.29
CA LEU A 244 12.55 32.09 8.01
C LEU A 244 13.50 33.05 8.76
N GLU A 245 14.76 32.67 8.96
CA GLU A 245 15.74 33.44 9.76
C GLU A 245 16.53 34.48 8.96
N ALA A 246 16.40 34.50 7.62
CA ALA A 246 17.21 35.33 6.73
C ALA A 246 16.35 36.35 5.94
N PHE A 247 15.66 37.26 6.62
CA PHE A 247 14.98 38.39 5.99
C PHE A 247 15.87 39.64 6.10
N THR A 248 16.93 39.69 5.28
CA THR A 248 17.87 40.81 5.17
C THR A 248 17.51 41.73 4.00
N GLU A 249 18.02 42.97 4.01
CA GLU A 249 17.85 43.97 2.93
C GLU A 249 18.27 43.42 1.55
N GLU A 250 19.27 42.53 1.54
CA GLU A 250 19.75 41.82 0.34
C GLU A 250 18.67 40.93 -0.28
N ARG A 251 17.82 40.31 0.54
CA ARG A 251 16.73 39.45 0.07
C ARG A 251 15.54 40.26 -0.44
N ARG A 252 15.28 41.42 0.16
CA ARG A 252 14.34 42.43 -0.36
C ARG A 252 14.79 42.92 -1.74
N ALA A 253 16.08 43.21 -1.90
CA ALA A 253 16.66 43.60 -3.19
C ALA A 253 16.63 42.48 -4.23
N GLN A 254 16.91 41.23 -3.85
CA GLN A 254 16.78 40.06 -4.74
C GLN A 254 15.34 39.82 -5.18
N TYR A 255 14.36 39.92 -4.28
CA TYR A 255 12.95 39.80 -4.61
C TYR A 255 12.50 40.89 -5.60
N LEU A 256 12.94 42.14 -5.40
CA LEU A 256 12.70 43.26 -6.33
C LEU A 256 13.41 43.08 -7.68
N ALA A 257 14.61 42.48 -7.70
CA ALA A 257 15.33 42.18 -8.94
C ALA A 257 14.66 41.04 -9.75
N ASP A 258 14.16 40.01 -9.07
CA ASP A 258 13.40 38.91 -9.68
C ASP A 258 12.03 39.39 -10.23
N LEU A 259 11.44 40.43 -9.63
CA LEU A 259 10.24 41.11 -10.13
C LEU A 259 10.47 41.82 -11.47
N GLY A 260 11.70 42.30 -11.75
CA GLY A 260 12.04 43.02 -12.98
C GLY A 260 12.47 42.15 -14.17
N SER A 261 12.89 40.90 -13.94
CA SER A 261 13.63 40.12 -14.94
C SER A 261 12.81 39.12 -15.77
N LYS A 262 11.56 38.83 -15.42
CA LYS A 262 10.73 37.85 -16.14
C LYS A 262 9.48 38.49 -16.77
N PRO A 263 9.52 38.90 -18.06
CA PRO A 263 8.28 38.99 -18.82
C PRO A 263 7.60 37.61 -18.82
N PRO A 264 6.25 37.54 -18.81
CA PRO A 264 5.55 36.26 -18.79
C PRO A 264 5.97 35.44 -20.00
N SER A 265 6.76 34.40 -19.76
CA SER A 265 7.08 33.39 -20.76
C SER A 265 5.75 32.83 -21.29
N LYS A 266 5.56 32.88 -22.61
CA LYS A 266 4.48 32.32 -23.43
C LYS A 266 3.26 31.83 -22.63
N LYS A 267 2.11 32.51 -22.80
CA LYS A 267 0.80 32.07 -22.27
C LYS A 267 0.73 30.53 -22.34
N PRO A 268 0.64 29.82 -21.20
CA PRO A 268 0.55 28.37 -21.24
C PRO A 268 -0.63 27.99 -22.13
N ALA A 269 -0.46 26.96 -22.95
CA ALA A 269 -1.56 26.42 -23.74
C ALA A 269 -2.76 26.23 -22.80
N LYS A 270 -3.94 26.74 -23.19
CA LYS A 270 -5.14 26.58 -22.37
C LYS A 270 -5.31 25.07 -22.10
N PRO A 271 -5.45 24.63 -20.83
CA PRO A 271 -5.65 23.22 -20.55
C PRO A 271 -6.86 22.76 -21.35
N GLN A 272 -6.68 21.72 -22.17
CA GLN A 272 -7.78 21.16 -22.93
C GLN A 272 -8.82 20.65 -21.93
N LYS A 273 -10.04 21.19 -22.01
CA LYS A 273 -11.15 20.74 -21.17
C LYS A 273 -11.44 19.27 -21.47
N THR A 274 -11.72 18.46 -20.45
CA THR A 274 -12.09 17.05 -20.67
C THR A 274 -13.46 16.98 -21.37
N ALA A 275 -13.77 15.87 -22.06
CA ALA A 275 -15.08 15.65 -22.69
C ALA A 275 -16.23 15.88 -21.69
N LEU A 276 -16.08 15.40 -20.46
CA LEU A 276 -17.02 15.63 -19.37
C LEU A 276 -17.19 17.12 -19.01
N GLN A 277 -16.11 17.91 -18.99
CA GLN A 277 -16.19 19.34 -18.69
C GLN A 277 -16.89 20.11 -19.81
N ARG A 278 -16.62 19.76 -21.08
CA ARG A 278 -17.28 20.37 -22.23
C ARG A 278 -18.76 19.99 -22.30
N LEU A 279 -19.11 18.73 -22.03
CA LEU A 279 -20.50 18.28 -21.92
C LEU A 279 -21.24 18.98 -20.77
N GLN A 280 -20.61 19.13 -19.60
CA GLN A 280 -21.19 19.87 -18.48
C GLN A 280 -21.44 21.34 -18.82
N GLU A 281 -20.51 21.99 -19.54
CA GLU A 281 -20.67 23.36 -20.02
C GLU A 281 -21.76 23.51 -21.07
N ALA A 282 -21.91 22.51 -21.95
CA ALA A 282 -22.95 22.52 -22.97
C ALA A 282 -24.35 22.17 -22.42
N MET A 283 -24.42 21.37 -21.36
CA MET A 283 -25.66 21.03 -20.67
C MET A 283 -26.13 22.09 -19.67
N TYR A 284 -25.21 22.83 -19.04
CA TYR A 284 -25.52 23.78 -17.98
C TYR A 284 -24.82 25.11 -18.23
N ASN A 285 -25.59 26.16 -18.52
CA ASN A 285 -25.10 27.52 -18.62
C ASN A 285 -25.84 28.42 -17.61
N PRO A 286 -25.22 28.81 -16.48
CA PRO A 286 -23.83 28.57 -16.09
C PRO A 286 -23.61 27.17 -15.47
N THR A 287 -22.42 26.61 -15.65
CA THR A 287 -22.03 25.35 -15.00
C THR A 287 -22.06 25.47 -13.48
N PRO A 288 -22.69 24.54 -12.75
CA PRO A 288 -22.67 24.56 -11.30
C PRO A 288 -21.25 24.35 -10.77
N SER A 289 -20.89 25.06 -9.70
CA SER A 289 -19.60 24.86 -9.03
C SER A 289 -19.58 23.49 -8.33
N PRO A 290 -18.60 22.60 -8.63
CA PRO A 290 -18.54 21.28 -8.01
C PRO A 290 -18.25 21.41 -6.52
N HIS A 291 -19.03 20.70 -5.71
CA HIS A 291 -18.80 20.59 -4.26
C HIS A 291 -17.73 19.52 -3.92
N VAL A 292 -17.25 18.80 -4.93
CA VAL A 292 -16.19 17.79 -4.80
C VAL A 292 -14.89 18.48 -4.41
N ALA A 293 -14.17 17.92 -3.44
CA ALA A 293 -12.86 18.42 -3.04
C ALA A 293 -11.86 18.38 -4.21
N PRO A 294 -10.86 19.27 -4.26
CA PRO A 294 -9.85 19.22 -5.31
C PRO A 294 -9.08 17.90 -5.27
N SER A 295 -8.70 17.38 -6.44
CA SER A 295 -7.91 16.17 -6.54
C SER A 295 -6.51 16.38 -5.97
N ILE A 296 -6.00 15.36 -5.28
CA ILE A 296 -4.68 15.39 -4.67
C ILE A 296 -3.67 14.88 -5.73
N PRO A 297 -2.56 15.60 -5.97
CA PRO A 297 -1.51 15.09 -6.85
C PRO A 297 -0.87 13.83 -6.26
N LYS A 298 -0.14 13.04 -7.07
CA LYS A 298 0.64 11.91 -6.55
C LYS A 298 1.71 12.44 -5.59
N ILE A 299 1.51 12.19 -4.29
CA ILE A 299 2.47 12.59 -3.25
C ILE A 299 3.56 11.52 -3.21
N ALA A 300 4.77 11.87 -3.66
CA ALA A 300 5.94 11.02 -3.50
C ALA A 300 6.50 11.21 -2.09
N ASP A 301 5.88 10.59 -1.09
CA ASP A 301 6.45 10.52 0.26
C ASP A 301 7.58 9.48 0.28
N PRO A 302 8.85 9.86 0.50
CA PRO A 302 9.97 8.91 0.49
C PRO A 302 9.86 7.82 1.58
N SER A 303 9.05 8.06 2.62
CA SER A 303 8.80 7.13 3.72
C SER A 303 7.77 6.05 3.39
N VAL A 304 6.91 6.27 2.39
CA VAL A 304 5.83 5.35 2.03
C VAL A 304 6.22 4.62 0.76
N ARG A 305 6.60 3.34 0.91
CA ARG A 305 6.88 2.45 -0.22
C ARG A 305 5.67 1.58 -0.49
N TRP A 306 5.08 1.75 -1.66
CA TRP A 306 4.07 0.85 -2.20
C TRP A 306 4.78 -0.25 -2.99
N ASP A 307 4.53 -1.51 -2.65
CA ASP A 307 4.98 -2.64 -3.46
C ASP A 307 3.80 -3.14 -4.30
N ASP A 308 3.88 -2.97 -5.61
CA ASP A 308 2.86 -3.45 -6.53
C ASP A 308 2.96 -4.97 -6.67
N VAL A 309 2.08 -5.68 -5.97
CA VAL A 309 2.01 -7.16 -5.98
C VAL A 309 1.52 -7.69 -7.34
N THR A 310 0.84 -6.85 -8.11
CA THR A 310 0.17 -7.16 -9.38
C THR A 310 1.13 -7.35 -10.55
N GLU A 311 2.32 -6.75 -10.51
CA GLU A 311 3.35 -6.94 -11.56
C GLU A 311 3.81 -8.40 -11.65
N GLN A 312 3.76 -9.13 -10.54
CA GLN A 312 4.22 -10.53 -10.45
C GLN A 312 3.11 -11.53 -10.76
N ASP A 313 1.86 -11.18 -10.46
CA ASP A 313 0.68 -11.98 -10.77
C ASP A 313 -0.51 -11.05 -11.04
N PRO A 314 -1.03 -10.98 -12.27
CA PRO A 314 -2.20 -10.14 -12.59
C PRO A 314 -3.48 -10.61 -11.88
N LYS A 315 -3.50 -11.86 -11.38
CA LYS A 315 -4.62 -12.43 -10.58
C LYS A 315 -4.48 -12.19 -9.07
N ALA A 316 -3.46 -11.46 -8.61
CA ALA A 316 -3.19 -11.30 -7.17
C ALA A 316 -3.99 -10.19 -6.47
N ILE A 317 -4.82 -9.44 -7.20
CA ILE A 317 -5.53 -8.26 -6.68
C ILE A 317 -6.59 -8.66 -5.65
N ASP A 318 -7.32 -9.76 -5.88
CA ASP A 318 -8.52 -10.10 -5.09
C ASP A 318 -8.40 -11.39 -4.24
N ASP A 319 -7.33 -12.17 -4.43
CA ASP A 319 -7.16 -13.46 -3.76
C ASP A 319 -6.02 -13.42 -2.72
N GLU A 320 -6.34 -13.49 -1.42
CA GLU A 320 -5.34 -13.61 -0.34
C GLU A 320 -4.36 -14.78 -0.56
N THR A 321 -4.86 -15.85 -1.20
CA THR A 321 -4.05 -17.00 -1.58
C THR A 321 -2.99 -16.66 -2.62
N ALA A 322 -3.29 -15.77 -3.57
CA ALA A 322 -2.37 -15.33 -4.60
C ALA A 322 -1.24 -14.49 -4.00
N ILE A 323 -1.53 -13.57 -3.07
CA ILE A 323 -0.50 -12.82 -2.34
C ILE A 323 0.45 -13.77 -1.60
N ALA A 324 -0.09 -14.82 -0.98
CA ALA A 324 0.73 -15.80 -0.28
C ALA A 324 1.64 -16.60 -1.23
N TYR A 325 1.19 -16.90 -2.45
CA TYR A 325 2.03 -17.50 -3.48
C TYR A 325 3.10 -16.57 -4.00
N VAL A 326 2.80 -15.28 -4.19
CA VAL A 326 3.81 -14.28 -4.57
C VAL A 326 4.93 -14.21 -3.53
N ARG A 327 4.58 -14.20 -2.23
CA ARG A 327 5.58 -14.24 -1.15
C ARG A 327 6.41 -15.52 -1.16
N LEU A 328 5.77 -16.66 -1.41
CA LEU A 328 6.44 -17.96 -1.51
C LEU A 328 7.38 -18.00 -2.72
N ALA A 329 6.94 -17.51 -3.88
CA ALA A 329 7.70 -17.37 -5.12
C ALA A 329 8.97 -16.56 -4.89
N LYS A 330 8.87 -15.40 -4.22
CA LYS A 330 10.02 -14.58 -3.81
C LYS A 330 11.00 -15.35 -2.92
N THR A 331 10.49 -16.15 -1.99
CA THR A 331 11.34 -16.93 -1.06
C THR A 331 12.06 -18.07 -1.76
N MET A 332 11.38 -18.72 -2.72
CA MET A 332 11.87 -19.91 -3.42
C MET A 332 12.65 -19.60 -4.70
N GLY A 333 12.55 -18.38 -5.22
CA GLY A 333 13.08 -18.03 -6.54
C GLY A 333 12.41 -18.77 -7.69
N GLN A 334 11.13 -19.14 -7.55
CA GLN A 334 10.34 -19.87 -8.55
C GLN A 334 9.17 -19.02 -9.05
N SER A 335 8.67 -19.29 -10.26
CA SER A 335 7.47 -18.62 -10.77
C SER A 335 6.21 -19.10 -10.02
N VAL A 336 5.21 -18.23 -9.93
CA VAL A 336 3.96 -18.57 -9.25
C VAL A 336 3.21 -19.68 -10.01
N GLU A 337 3.28 -19.68 -11.34
CA GLU A 337 2.69 -20.73 -12.16
C GLU A 337 3.27 -22.11 -11.83
N GLN A 338 4.60 -22.19 -11.63
CA GLN A 338 5.25 -23.44 -11.23
C GLN A 338 4.76 -23.90 -9.86
N ILE A 339 4.62 -22.98 -8.91
CA ILE A 339 4.09 -23.27 -7.57
C ILE A 339 2.66 -23.80 -7.64
N ARG A 340 1.82 -23.25 -8.54
CA ARG A 340 0.44 -23.71 -8.75
C ARG A 340 0.37 -25.10 -9.37
N ARG A 341 1.36 -25.50 -10.17
CA ARG A 341 1.45 -26.83 -10.78
C ARG A 341 1.77 -27.93 -9.78
N TYR A 342 2.38 -27.61 -8.63
CA TYR A 342 2.66 -28.62 -7.62
C TYR A 342 1.38 -29.30 -7.15
N ARG A 343 1.42 -30.63 -7.14
CA ARG A 343 0.35 -31.44 -6.62
C ARG A 343 0.33 -31.31 -5.11
N THR A 344 -0.80 -30.86 -4.58
CA THR A 344 -1.00 -30.71 -3.14
C THR A 344 -2.20 -31.51 -2.66
N LYS A 345 -2.07 -32.23 -1.54
CA LYS A 345 -3.15 -33.02 -0.95
C LYS A 345 -3.19 -32.83 0.56
N ASN A 346 -4.40 -32.67 1.11
CA ASN A 346 -4.62 -32.75 2.54
C ASN A 346 -4.58 -34.22 2.98
N LEU A 347 -3.72 -34.58 3.92
CA LEU A 347 -3.59 -35.94 4.43
C LEU A 347 -4.38 -36.15 5.72
N VAL A 348 -4.29 -35.20 6.65
CA VAL A 348 -4.90 -35.31 7.99
C VAL A 348 -5.55 -34.00 8.35
N ALA A 349 -6.81 -34.07 8.80
CA ALA A 349 -7.52 -32.94 9.40
C ALA A 349 -8.00 -33.33 10.80
N HIS A 350 -7.70 -32.50 11.80
CA HIS A 350 -8.13 -32.68 13.18
C HIS A 350 -8.71 -31.40 13.74
N ARG A 351 -9.82 -31.50 14.47
CA ARG A 351 -10.28 -30.42 15.35
C ARG A 351 -9.62 -30.59 16.70
N VAL A 352 -8.71 -29.69 17.04
CA VAL A 352 -7.99 -29.69 18.31
C VAL A 352 -8.54 -28.62 19.23
N VAL A 353 -8.56 -28.90 20.54
CA VAL A 353 -9.19 -28.01 21.53
C VAL A 353 -8.23 -27.74 22.66
N ASN A 354 -8.01 -26.46 22.95
CA ASN A 354 -7.26 -26.02 24.12
C ASN A 354 -8.22 -25.50 25.20
N GLN A 355 -8.06 -25.95 26.44
CA GLN A 355 -8.86 -25.47 27.56
C GLN A 355 -8.19 -24.26 28.21
N THR A 356 -8.85 -23.11 28.17
CA THR A 356 -8.38 -21.86 28.76
C THR A 356 -9.29 -21.39 29.89
N ARG A 357 -8.88 -20.35 30.63
CA ARG A 357 -9.75 -19.70 31.62
C ARG A 357 -11.06 -19.18 31.00
N MET A 358 -11.04 -18.78 29.73
CA MET A 358 -12.20 -18.31 28.98
C MET A 358 -13.03 -19.45 28.37
N GLY A 359 -12.65 -20.71 28.58
CA GLY A 359 -13.30 -21.89 28.05
C GLY A 359 -12.50 -22.60 26.96
N LYS A 360 -13.19 -23.45 26.20
CA LYS A 360 -12.61 -24.29 25.14
C LYS A 360 -12.39 -23.49 23.87
N ILE A 361 -11.13 -23.25 23.52
CA ILE A 361 -10.74 -22.64 22.25
C ILE A 361 -10.45 -23.77 21.25
N GLN A 362 -11.26 -23.84 20.20
CA GLN A 362 -11.12 -24.85 19.15
C GLN A 362 -10.32 -24.29 17.98
N GLN A 363 -9.49 -25.14 17.37
CA GLN A 363 -8.70 -24.82 16.19
C GLN A 363 -8.68 -26.03 15.26
N MET A 364 -8.61 -25.76 13.96
CA MET A 364 -8.44 -26.78 12.93
C MET A 364 -6.97 -26.98 12.65
N TYR A 365 -6.51 -28.23 12.69
CA TYR A 365 -5.16 -28.66 12.33
C TYR A 365 -5.21 -29.42 11.01
N HIS A 366 -4.32 -29.08 10.10
CA HIS A 366 -4.15 -29.75 8.81
C HIS A 366 -2.70 -30.19 8.62
N LEU A 367 -2.52 -31.39 8.08
CA LEU A 367 -1.25 -31.90 7.58
C LEU A 367 -1.36 -32.12 6.08
N CYS A 368 -0.59 -31.37 5.31
CA CYS A 368 -0.61 -31.40 3.86
C CYS A 368 0.71 -31.91 3.29
N VAL A 369 0.62 -32.47 2.10
CA VAL A 369 1.76 -32.84 1.27
C VAL A 369 1.73 -32.02 -0.01
N ALA A 370 2.91 -31.65 -0.50
CA ALA A 370 3.14 -31.03 -1.79
C ALA A 370 4.24 -31.79 -2.52
N GLY A 371 4.16 -31.88 -3.86
CA GLY A 371 5.23 -32.45 -4.66
C GLY A 371 5.06 -32.15 -6.15
N ASP A 372 6.13 -32.36 -6.89
CA ASP A 372 6.22 -32.09 -8.34
C ASP A 372 6.01 -33.34 -9.20
N GLU A 373 5.66 -34.47 -8.58
CA GLU A 373 5.57 -35.80 -9.21
C GLU A 373 6.89 -36.25 -9.89
N ASN A 374 8.00 -35.55 -9.63
CA ASN A 374 9.30 -35.79 -10.24
C ASN A 374 10.43 -35.90 -9.19
N GLY A 375 10.10 -36.33 -7.99
CA GLY A 375 11.06 -36.59 -6.93
C GLY A 375 11.22 -35.45 -5.94
N MET A 376 10.51 -34.32 -6.06
CA MET A 376 10.38 -33.37 -4.97
C MET A 376 9.12 -33.68 -4.17
N LEU A 377 9.28 -33.76 -2.86
CA LEU A 377 8.18 -33.96 -1.93
C LEU A 377 8.36 -33.00 -0.77
N GLY A 378 7.30 -32.50 -0.18
CA GLY A 378 7.32 -31.65 1.00
C GLY A 378 6.11 -31.92 1.88
N VAL A 379 6.30 -31.85 3.20
CA VAL A 379 5.23 -32.03 4.17
C VAL A 379 5.15 -30.79 5.04
N GLY A 380 3.92 -30.30 5.25
CA GLY A 380 3.66 -29.09 6.01
C GLY A 380 2.44 -29.25 6.91
N GLU A 381 2.54 -28.69 8.10
CA GLU A 381 1.43 -28.59 9.05
C GLU A 381 0.97 -27.14 9.16
N GLY A 382 -0.32 -26.96 9.45
CA GLY A 382 -0.95 -25.65 9.59
C GLY A 382 -2.09 -25.73 10.59
N LYS A 383 -2.30 -24.63 11.32
CA LYS A 383 -3.29 -24.59 12.39
C LYS A 383 -3.86 -23.19 12.54
N SER A 384 -5.17 -23.06 12.38
CA SER A 384 -5.91 -21.81 12.56
C SER A 384 -7.27 -22.06 13.22
N ALA A 385 -7.98 -20.99 13.58
CA ALA A 385 -9.38 -21.07 13.99
C ALA A 385 -10.26 -21.57 12.83
N GLU A 386 -10.00 -21.08 11.62
CA GLU A 386 -10.71 -21.48 10.40
C GLU A 386 -10.01 -22.63 9.67
N GLY A 387 -10.81 -23.56 9.12
CA GLY A 387 -10.29 -24.75 8.44
C GLY A 387 -9.55 -24.43 7.14
N GLU A 388 -10.09 -23.52 6.33
CA GLU A 388 -9.47 -23.16 5.04
C GLU A 388 -8.14 -22.45 5.22
N GLU A 389 -8.04 -21.56 6.21
CA GLU A 389 -6.79 -20.91 6.55
C GLU A 389 -5.75 -21.91 7.08
N ALA A 390 -6.14 -22.83 7.96
CA ALA A 390 -5.27 -23.89 8.44
C ALA A 390 -4.74 -24.76 7.29
N PHE A 391 -5.61 -25.11 6.32
CA PHE A 391 -5.22 -25.83 5.11
C PHE A 391 -4.27 -25.02 4.23
N ARG A 392 -4.53 -23.72 4.03
CA ARG A 392 -3.66 -22.81 3.27
C ARG A 392 -2.27 -22.72 3.88
N GLN A 393 -2.18 -22.53 5.20
CA GLN A 393 -0.91 -22.52 5.93
C GLN A 393 -0.17 -23.85 5.78
N ALA A 394 -0.86 -24.98 5.93
CA ALA A 394 -0.28 -26.31 5.76
C ALA A 394 0.24 -26.53 4.33
N ARG A 395 -0.51 -26.10 3.32
CA ARG A 395 -0.13 -26.17 1.90
C ARG A 395 1.12 -25.34 1.62
N LEU A 396 1.16 -24.09 2.06
CA LEU A 396 2.30 -23.19 1.87
C LEU A 396 3.55 -23.72 2.59
N ASN A 397 3.39 -24.24 3.81
CA ASN A 397 4.48 -24.86 4.55
C ASN A 397 4.98 -26.14 3.87
N ALA A 398 4.09 -26.93 3.25
CA ALA A 398 4.48 -28.14 2.53
C ALA A 398 5.33 -27.80 1.29
N ILE A 399 4.91 -26.80 0.51
CA ILE A 399 5.68 -26.31 -0.65
C ILE A 399 7.00 -25.70 -0.16
N ARG A 400 6.99 -24.97 0.97
CA ARG A 400 8.21 -24.41 1.55
C ARG A 400 9.23 -25.48 1.94
N ASN A 401 8.77 -26.63 2.39
CA ASN A 401 9.60 -27.71 2.93
C ASN A 401 9.91 -28.80 1.89
N MET A 402 9.80 -28.52 0.60
CA MET A 402 10.10 -29.53 -0.43
C MET A 402 11.59 -29.91 -0.42
N VAL A 403 11.86 -31.21 -0.45
CA VAL A 403 13.21 -31.81 -0.46
C VAL A 403 13.26 -32.84 -1.59
N PRO A 404 14.40 -32.98 -2.30
CA PRO A 404 14.59 -34.05 -3.27
C PRO A 404 14.60 -35.42 -2.58
N ILE A 405 13.69 -36.27 -3.03
CA ILE A 405 13.58 -37.68 -2.70
C ILE A 405 14.23 -38.50 -3.81
N ARG A 406 15.23 -39.27 -3.39
CA ARG A 406 15.98 -40.20 -4.22
C ARG A 406 15.05 -41.33 -4.69
N ARG A 407 15.01 -41.59 -6.00
CA ARG A 407 14.19 -42.64 -6.64
C ARG A 407 15.08 -43.53 -7.52
N TYR A 408 14.95 -44.84 -7.36
CA TYR A 408 15.54 -45.83 -8.26
C TYR A 408 14.72 -45.92 -9.55
N GLU A 409 15.39 -45.84 -10.70
CA GLU A 409 14.78 -45.83 -12.05
C GLU A 409 13.70 -44.75 -12.22
N GLY A 410 13.74 -43.70 -11.40
CA GLY A 410 12.68 -42.68 -11.38
C GLY A 410 11.30 -43.19 -10.95
N ARG A 411 11.16 -44.43 -10.45
CA ARG A 411 9.85 -45.06 -10.17
C ARG A 411 9.69 -45.62 -8.76
N THR A 412 10.75 -46.11 -8.11
CA THR A 412 10.67 -46.78 -6.79
C THR A 412 11.74 -46.25 -5.84
N ILE A 413 11.75 -46.70 -4.59
CA ILE A 413 12.76 -46.32 -3.60
C ILE A 413 14.01 -47.22 -3.71
N PHE A 414 15.09 -46.82 -3.06
CA PHE A 414 16.29 -47.64 -2.99
C PHE A 414 16.19 -48.70 -1.88
N GLY A 415 16.04 -49.98 -2.28
CA GLY A 415 16.06 -51.13 -1.39
C GLY A 415 14.91 -51.16 -0.38
N GLU A 416 15.22 -51.50 0.87
CA GLU A 416 14.26 -51.47 1.98
C GLU A 416 14.64 -50.35 2.96
N VAL A 417 13.65 -49.57 3.35
CA VAL A 417 13.82 -48.40 4.22
C VAL A 417 12.85 -48.49 5.39
N ASN A 418 13.37 -48.36 6.59
CA ASN A 418 12.58 -48.33 7.81
C ASN A 418 12.41 -46.88 8.29
N GLY A 419 11.19 -46.52 8.65
CA GLY A 419 10.83 -45.22 9.22
C GLY A 419 10.26 -45.34 10.62
N LYS A 420 10.60 -44.40 11.50
CA LYS A 420 10.07 -44.35 12.86
C LYS A 420 9.74 -42.92 13.26
N CYS A 421 8.54 -42.71 13.81
CA CYS A 421 8.15 -41.44 14.42
C CYS A 421 7.27 -41.72 15.63
N GLY A 422 7.76 -41.40 16.83
CA GLY A 422 7.12 -41.79 18.09
C GLY A 422 6.93 -43.32 18.18
N ALA A 423 5.69 -43.75 18.39
CA ALA A 423 5.32 -45.17 18.46
C ALA A 423 5.02 -45.82 17.10
N VAL A 424 5.05 -45.06 16.00
CA VAL A 424 4.83 -45.58 14.65
C VAL A 424 6.15 -46.11 14.10
N GLU A 425 6.14 -47.35 13.63
CA GLU A 425 7.24 -48.00 12.94
C GLU A 425 6.71 -48.56 11.62
N LEU A 426 7.36 -48.23 10.51
CA LEU A 426 6.96 -48.62 9.18
C LEU A 426 8.15 -49.05 8.34
N ARG A 427 7.86 -49.90 7.37
CA ARG A 427 8.82 -50.48 6.44
C ARG A 427 8.34 -50.21 5.03
N LEU A 428 9.16 -49.52 4.25
CA LEU A 428 8.97 -49.27 2.83
C LEU A 428 9.88 -50.22 2.06
N THR A 429 9.35 -50.91 1.06
CA THR A 429 10.10 -51.85 0.23
C THR A 429 9.98 -51.48 -1.23
N ALA A 430 11.12 -51.43 -1.92
CA ALA A 430 11.19 -51.32 -3.37
C ALA A 430 10.50 -52.51 -4.05
N LYS A 431 9.88 -52.26 -5.21
CA LYS A 431 9.15 -53.27 -5.96
C LYS A 431 9.48 -53.21 -7.46
N PRO A 432 9.34 -54.34 -8.19
CA PRO A 432 9.58 -54.39 -9.63
C PRO A 432 8.60 -53.49 -10.39
N PRO A 433 8.91 -53.13 -11.65
CA PRO A 433 8.06 -52.25 -12.45
C PRO A 433 6.69 -52.88 -12.69
N GLY A 434 5.63 -52.08 -12.62
CA GLY A 434 4.25 -52.53 -12.84
C GLY A 434 3.59 -53.15 -11.61
N PHE A 435 4.23 -53.11 -10.44
CA PHE A 435 3.62 -53.57 -9.19
C PHE A 435 2.56 -52.57 -8.67
N GLY A 436 2.79 -51.28 -8.94
CA GLY A 436 1.95 -50.17 -8.50
C GLY A 436 2.16 -49.78 -7.03
N LEU A 437 1.33 -48.83 -6.56
CA LEU A 437 1.35 -48.36 -5.17
C LEU A 437 0.44 -49.21 -4.29
N ARG A 438 0.99 -50.22 -3.60
CA ARG A 438 0.26 -51.05 -2.62
C ARG A 438 0.63 -50.63 -1.20
N CYS A 439 0.03 -49.54 -0.76
CA CYS A 439 0.29 -48.92 0.53
C CYS A 439 -0.99 -48.30 1.11
N SER A 440 -0.93 -47.82 2.36
CA SER A 440 -2.06 -47.12 2.98
C SER A 440 -2.33 -45.78 2.30
N SER A 441 -3.55 -45.27 2.40
CA SER A 441 -4.00 -44.05 1.70
C SER A 441 -3.05 -42.84 1.87
N HIS A 442 -2.57 -42.58 3.08
CA HIS A 442 -1.63 -41.47 3.32
C HIS A 442 -0.28 -41.68 2.62
N ILE A 443 0.25 -42.90 2.65
CA ILE A 443 1.52 -43.25 1.98
C ILE A 443 1.34 -43.20 0.47
N PHE A 444 0.17 -43.62 -0.03
CA PHE A 444 -0.16 -43.57 -1.45
C PHE A 444 -0.13 -42.13 -1.99
N GLU A 445 -0.79 -41.19 -1.31
CA GLU A 445 -0.79 -39.78 -1.74
C GLU A 445 0.61 -39.16 -1.65
N MET A 446 1.39 -39.48 -0.61
CA MET A 446 2.78 -39.02 -0.49
C MET A 446 3.67 -39.61 -1.61
N ALA A 447 3.56 -40.90 -1.88
CA ALA A 447 4.31 -41.56 -2.95
C ALA A 447 3.97 -40.96 -4.31
N ARG A 448 2.68 -40.70 -4.57
CA ARG A 448 2.23 -40.10 -5.82
C ARG A 448 2.72 -38.65 -5.98
N CYS A 449 2.66 -37.83 -4.93
CA CYS A 449 3.22 -36.47 -4.96
C CYS A 449 4.74 -36.48 -5.19
N ALA A 450 5.46 -37.49 -4.67
CA ALA A 450 6.89 -37.66 -4.89
C ALA A 450 7.25 -38.25 -6.27
N GLY A 451 6.27 -38.71 -7.06
CA GLY A 451 6.53 -39.39 -8.33
C GLY A 451 6.96 -40.85 -8.18
N ILE A 452 6.67 -41.50 -7.06
CA ILE A 452 6.91 -42.94 -6.88
C ILE A 452 5.70 -43.70 -7.45
N SER A 453 5.96 -44.66 -8.34
CA SER A 453 4.95 -45.47 -9.02
C SER A 453 4.82 -46.86 -8.41
N ASP A 454 5.93 -47.46 -7.97
CA ASP A 454 5.96 -48.82 -7.42
C ASP A 454 6.47 -48.81 -5.97
N LEU A 455 5.61 -49.20 -5.03
CA LEU A 455 5.98 -49.22 -3.61
C LEU A 455 5.09 -50.20 -2.85
N SER A 456 5.68 -50.95 -1.91
CA SER A 456 4.93 -51.64 -0.87
C SER A 456 5.33 -51.12 0.50
N ALA A 457 4.32 -50.75 1.29
CA ALA A 457 4.52 -50.22 2.64
C ALA A 457 3.77 -51.06 3.67
N LYS A 458 4.43 -51.39 4.77
CA LYS A 458 3.82 -52.06 5.93
C LYS A 458 4.06 -51.22 7.18
N ILE A 459 2.97 -50.90 7.88
CA ILE A 459 3.02 -50.25 9.19
C ILE A 459 2.97 -51.38 10.23
N THR A 460 4.06 -51.53 10.98
CA THR A 460 4.26 -52.67 11.89
C THR A 460 3.64 -52.43 13.26
N ARG A 461 3.74 -51.19 13.77
CA ARG A 461 3.33 -50.84 15.14
C ARG A 461 2.07 -49.94 15.15
N SER A 462 2.17 -48.72 15.68
CA SER A 462 1.05 -47.78 15.72
C SER A 462 0.66 -47.27 14.33
N ARG A 463 -0.61 -46.93 14.14
CA ARG A 463 -1.18 -46.40 12.88
C ARG A 463 -1.70 -44.96 13.01
N ASN A 464 -1.17 -44.18 13.95
CA ASN A 464 -1.54 -42.76 14.08
C ASN A 464 -1.19 -42.00 12.78
N PRO A 465 -2.18 -41.43 12.05
CA PRO A 465 -1.98 -40.92 10.69
C PRO A 465 -0.95 -39.79 10.62
N MET A 466 -0.94 -38.88 11.60
CA MET A 466 0.05 -37.78 11.65
C MET A 466 1.48 -38.32 11.73
N ASN A 467 1.71 -39.30 12.62
CA ASN A 467 3.03 -39.88 12.82
C ASN A 467 3.42 -40.83 11.68
N VAL A 468 2.46 -41.49 11.03
CA VAL A 468 2.71 -42.27 9.80
C VAL A 468 3.26 -41.37 8.71
N CYS A 469 2.62 -40.23 8.43
CA CYS A 469 3.12 -39.29 7.42
C CYS A 469 4.52 -38.77 7.77
N LYS A 470 4.77 -38.40 9.03
CA LYS A 470 6.07 -37.92 9.49
C LYS A 470 7.16 -39.00 9.38
N ALA A 471 6.86 -40.24 9.77
CA ALA A 471 7.78 -41.37 9.65
C ALA A 471 8.08 -41.73 8.19
N VAL A 472 7.11 -41.64 7.28
CA VAL A 472 7.31 -41.87 5.84
C VAL A 472 8.20 -40.77 5.25
N TRP A 473 7.94 -39.52 5.62
CA TRP A 473 8.74 -38.38 5.20
C TRP A 473 10.20 -38.52 5.62
N GLU A 474 10.46 -38.95 6.85
CA GLU A 474 11.80 -39.22 7.37
C GLU A 474 12.45 -40.45 6.72
N ALA A 475 11.69 -41.51 6.49
CA ALA A 475 12.15 -42.69 5.76
C ALA A 475 12.63 -42.32 4.35
N LEU A 476 11.82 -41.57 3.59
CA LEU A 476 12.16 -41.20 2.22
C LEU A 476 13.41 -40.30 2.14
N LYS A 477 13.65 -39.44 3.15
CA LYS A 477 14.87 -38.62 3.24
C LYS A 477 16.11 -39.42 3.64
N SER A 478 15.96 -40.46 4.45
CA SER A 478 17.08 -41.25 4.98
C SER A 478 17.58 -42.32 3.99
N GLN A 479 17.07 -42.33 2.76
CA GLN A 479 17.55 -43.21 1.70
C GLN A 479 19.04 -42.99 1.41
N LYS A 480 19.80 -44.09 1.46
CA LYS A 480 21.23 -44.08 1.14
C LYS A 480 21.42 -44.19 -0.37
N ASP A 481 22.29 -43.35 -0.93
CA ASP A 481 22.68 -43.51 -2.33
C ASP A 481 23.59 -44.74 -2.48
N PRO A 482 23.33 -45.60 -3.48
CA PRO A 482 24.20 -46.73 -3.75
C PRO A 482 25.63 -46.30 -4.11
N GLU A 483 25.78 -45.14 -4.75
CA GLU A 483 27.08 -44.57 -5.09
C GLU A 483 27.88 -44.17 -3.84
N ASP A 484 27.22 -43.50 -2.89
CA ASP A 484 27.84 -43.13 -1.62
C ASP A 484 28.19 -44.38 -0.79
N VAL A 485 27.33 -45.41 -0.82
CA VAL A 485 27.62 -46.71 -0.17
C VAL A 485 28.80 -47.43 -0.83
N ALA A 486 28.90 -47.39 -2.16
CA ALA A 486 30.01 -47.99 -2.90
C ALA A 486 31.33 -47.28 -2.59
N ARG A 487 31.32 -45.93 -2.60
CA ARG A 487 32.47 -45.09 -2.24
C ARG A 487 32.91 -45.37 -0.80
N GLY A 488 31.97 -45.40 0.16
CA GLY A 488 32.27 -45.67 1.57
C GLY A 488 32.78 -47.09 1.85
N ARG A 489 32.46 -48.07 0.99
CA ARG A 489 32.94 -49.45 1.11
C ARG A 489 34.17 -49.77 0.26
N GLY A 490 34.65 -48.83 -0.57
CA GLY A 490 35.74 -49.07 -1.52
C GLY A 490 35.42 -50.14 -2.56
N LYS A 491 34.14 -50.36 -2.88
CA LYS A 491 33.68 -51.34 -3.88
C LYS A 491 33.19 -50.64 -5.15
N LYS A 492 33.23 -51.33 -6.28
CA LYS A 492 32.62 -50.82 -7.52
C LYS A 492 31.10 -50.72 -7.34
N MET A 493 30.49 -49.71 -7.96
CA MET A 493 29.04 -49.48 -7.89
C MET A 493 28.22 -50.71 -8.33
N VAL A 494 28.69 -51.42 -9.37
CA VAL A 494 28.01 -52.60 -9.94
C VAL A 494 27.85 -53.72 -8.89
N ASP A 495 28.87 -53.95 -8.06
CA ASP A 495 28.85 -54.99 -7.04
C ASP A 495 27.87 -54.64 -5.91
N VAL A 496 27.79 -53.36 -5.54
CA VAL A 496 26.82 -52.86 -4.55
C VAL A 496 25.40 -52.96 -5.10
N ARG A 497 25.21 -52.59 -6.38
CA ARG A 497 23.91 -52.66 -7.06
C ARG A 497 23.37 -54.09 -7.09
N LYS A 498 24.18 -55.08 -7.44
CA LYS A 498 23.77 -56.50 -7.51
C LYS A 498 23.28 -57.04 -6.15
N VAL A 499 23.94 -56.65 -5.06
CA VAL A 499 23.59 -57.10 -3.70
C VAL A 499 22.39 -56.35 -3.11
N TYR A 500 22.25 -55.05 -3.40
CA TYR A 500 21.17 -54.22 -2.81
C TYR A 500 19.84 -54.27 -3.57
N TYR A 501 19.85 -54.55 -4.88
CA TYR A 501 18.64 -54.63 -5.71
C TYR A 501 18.30 -56.05 -6.14
N ALA A 502 18.90 -57.06 -5.49
CA ALA A 502 18.66 -58.48 -5.75
C ALA A 502 18.83 -58.92 -7.23
N GLY A 503 19.64 -58.19 -8.01
CA GLY A 503 19.83 -58.46 -9.43
C GLY A 503 18.59 -58.24 -10.30
N LEU A 504 17.56 -57.55 -9.81
CA LEU A 504 16.42 -57.10 -10.61
C LEU A 504 16.83 -55.87 -11.41
N VAL A 505 17.56 -56.12 -12.49
CA VAL A 505 17.70 -55.26 -13.68
C VAL A 505 17.24 -56.10 -14.85
#